data_AF-A0A4Y3TQY4-F1
#
_entry.id   AF-A0A4Y3TQY4-F1
#
_cell.length_a   1.000
_cell.length_b   1.000
_cell.length_c   1.000
_cell.angle_alpha   90.00
_cell.angle_beta   90.00
_cell.angle_gamma   90.00
#
_symmetry.space_group_name_H-M   'P 1'
#
loop_
_entity.id
_entity.type
_entity.pdbx_description
1 polymer ?
#
loop_
_entity_poly.entity_id
_entity_poly.type
_entity_poly.pdbx_seq_one_letter_code
_entity_poly.pdbx_strand_id
1 'polypeptide(L)'
;MNFYPLYETAPGAGTYQLGSVLIVAASTSAAVAVAAQSAPEGCRTGVWPYKAVAGLPDSVPPAEGESGQMYDVLAEPEGPTGTFSRSGQVFGSFGADASGMALSLERFFGYRLGLIPQGAKPAPAATPAPASSSGTTSAATPSGSGTTVSSGGSATPAG
;
A
#
# COMPACT_ATOMS: atom_id res chain seq x y z
N MET A 1 -5.36 -16.97 -1.27
CA MET A 1 -6.02 -16.44 -2.48
C MET A 1 -5.07 -15.51 -3.22
N ASN A 2 -5.42 -15.16 -4.46
CA ASN A 2 -4.64 -14.25 -5.30
C ASN A 2 -5.34 -12.89 -5.34
N PHE A 3 -4.55 -11.82 -5.34
CA PHE A 3 -5.03 -10.45 -5.31
C PHE A 3 -4.16 -9.55 -6.19
N TYR A 4 -4.72 -8.43 -6.63
CA TYR A 4 -3.95 -7.29 -7.13
C TYR A 4 -4.23 -6.07 -6.26
N PRO A 5 -3.25 -5.21 -5.97
CA PRO A 5 -3.46 -4.03 -5.15
C PRO A 5 -4.29 -2.98 -5.90
N LEU A 6 -5.11 -2.23 -5.16
CA LEU A 6 -5.83 -1.06 -5.63
C LEU A 6 -5.31 0.17 -4.90
N TYR A 7 -4.76 1.12 -5.64
CA TYR A 7 -4.21 2.36 -5.07
C TYR A 7 -5.09 3.55 -5.43
N GLU A 8 -5.38 4.42 -4.47
CA GLU A 8 -6.11 5.66 -4.72
C GLU A 8 -5.32 6.52 -5.72
N THR A 9 -6.00 7.10 -6.72
CA THR A 9 -5.36 7.81 -7.85
C THR A 9 -4.65 9.10 -7.42
N ALA A 10 -5.17 9.73 -6.38
CA ALA A 10 -4.55 10.81 -5.62
C ALA A 10 -5.12 10.80 -4.18
N PRO A 11 -4.44 11.40 -3.20
CA PRO A 11 -4.91 11.43 -1.81
C PRO A 11 -6.35 11.95 -1.67
N GLY A 12 -7.26 11.09 -1.25
CA GLY A 12 -8.68 11.43 -1.06
C GLY A 12 -9.52 11.55 -2.33
N ALA A 13 -9.01 11.15 -3.51
CA ALA A 13 -9.74 11.18 -4.77
C ALA A 13 -10.98 10.25 -4.80
N GLY A 14 -11.01 9.19 -3.96
CA GLY A 14 -12.10 8.22 -3.93
C GLY A 14 -12.19 7.28 -5.14
N THR A 15 -11.29 7.43 -6.12
CA THR A 15 -11.11 6.51 -7.26
C THR A 15 -9.76 5.80 -7.15
N TYR A 16 -9.71 4.56 -7.61
CA TYR A 16 -8.57 3.66 -7.44
C TYR A 16 -8.14 3.04 -8.78
N GLN A 17 -6.84 2.88 -8.97
CA GLN A 17 -6.26 2.17 -10.12
C GLN A 17 -5.72 0.81 -9.70
N LEU A 18 -5.75 -0.13 -10.65
CA LEU A 18 -5.25 -1.48 -10.48
C LEU A 18 -3.73 -1.53 -10.64
N GLY A 19 -3.03 -1.97 -9.59
CA GLY A 19 -1.60 -2.24 -9.67
C GLY A 19 -1.30 -3.58 -10.34
N SER A 20 -0.10 -3.69 -10.93
CA SER A 20 0.32 -4.84 -11.74
C SER A 20 0.93 -6.01 -10.95
N VAL A 21 1.20 -5.84 -9.66
CA VAL A 21 1.86 -6.84 -8.82
C VAL A 21 0.84 -7.83 -8.26
N LEU A 22 1.02 -9.12 -8.56
CA LEU A 22 0.22 -10.19 -7.98
C LEU A 22 0.62 -10.41 -6.51
N ILE A 23 -0.36 -10.35 -5.61
CA ILE A 23 -0.21 -10.62 -4.18
C ILE A 23 -0.86 -11.98 -3.87
N VAL A 24 -0.09 -12.89 -3.26
CA VAL A 24 -0.60 -14.17 -2.75
C VAL A 24 -0.71 -14.05 -1.22
N ALA A 25 -1.93 -14.12 -0.69
CA ALA A 25 -2.19 -13.91 0.73
C ALA A 25 -3.24 -14.88 1.28
N ALA A 26 -3.23 -15.09 2.60
CA ALA A 26 -4.19 -15.98 3.28
C ALA A 26 -5.61 -15.37 3.36
N SER A 27 -5.74 -14.05 3.40
CA SER A 27 -7.01 -13.32 3.56
C SER A 27 -6.98 -11.95 2.87
N THR A 28 -8.14 -11.28 2.77
CA THR A 28 -8.26 -9.90 2.30
C THR A 28 -7.41 -8.93 3.13
N SER A 29 -7.49 -8.98 4.46
CA SER A 29 -6.69 -8.14 5.37
C SER A 29 -5.19 -8.30 5.14
N ALA A 30 -4.72 -9.55 5.00
CA ALA A 30 -3.31 -9.83 4.72
C ALA A 30 -2.89 -9.27 3.35
N ALA A 31 -3.74 -9.38 2.34
CA ALA A 31 -3.47 -8.81 1.01
C ALA A 31 -3.38 -7.28 1.04
N VAL A 32 -4.29 -6.60 1.76
CA VAL A 32 -4.24 -5.14 1.93
C VAL A 32 -2.99 -4.71 2.71
N ALA A 33 -2.59 -5.45 3.74
CA ALA A 33 -1.37 -5.16 4.50
C ALA A 33 -0.09 -5.27 3.65
N VAL A 34 -0.05 -6.20 2.68
CA VAL A 34 1.04 -6.28 1.68
C VAL A 34 0.95 -5.14 0.68
N ALA A 35 -0.25 -4.86 0.13
CA ALA A 35 -0.46 -3.77 -0.81
C ALA A 35 -0.04 -2.40 -0.22
N ALA A 36 -0.36 -2.14 1.05
CA ALA A 36 -0.05 -0.90 1.74
C ALA A 36 1.46 -0.59 1.83
N GLN A 37 2.34 -1.60 1.71
CA GLN A 37 3.80 -1.40 1.73
C GLN A 37 4.33 -0.71 0.46
N SER A 38 3.57 -0.77 -0.64
CA SER A 38 3.91 -0.20 -1.95
C SER A 38 2.94 0.93 -2.35
N ALA A 39 2.14 1.43 -1.41
CA ALA A 39 1.15 2.45 -1.65
C ALA A 39 1.78 3.85 -1.83
N PRO A 40 1.31 4.66 -2.79
CA PRO A 40 1.70 6.07 -2.88
C PRO A 40 1.34 6.85 -1.60
N GLU A 41 2.17 7.84 -1.26
CA GLU A 41 1.98 8.65 -0.06
C GLU A 41 0.60 9.32 -0.01
N GLY A 42 -0.07 9.26 1.15
CA GLY A 42 -1.38 9.88 1.33
C GLY A 42 -2.54 9.20 0.60
N CYS A 43 -2.27 8.22 -0.28
CA CYS A 43 -3.31 7.43 -0.93
C CYS A 43 -3.81 6.31 -0.02
N ARG A 44 -5.10 6.00 -0.11
CA ARG A 44 -5.65 4.77 0.49
C ARG A 44 -5.36 3.54 -0.38
N THR A 45 -5.45 2.37 0.23
CA THR A 45 -5.16 1.09 -0.42
C THR A 45 -6.27 0.08 -0.18
N GLY A 46 -6.70 -0.59 -1.25
CA GLY A 46 -7.55 -1.79 -1.23
C GLY A 46 -6.91 -2.92 -2.04
N VAL A 47 -7.68 -3.96 -2.32
CA VAL A 47 -7.30 -5.09 -3.17
C VAL A 47 -8.44 -5.54 -4.06
N TRP A 48 -8.11 -6.00 -5.27
CA TRP A 48 -9.01 -6.75 -6.14
C TRP A 48 -8.71 -8.25 -5.99
N PRO A 49 -9.65 -9.09 -5.51
CA PRO A 49 -9.46 -10.54 -5.50
C PRO A 49 -9.50 -11.10 -6.92
N TYR A 50 -8.58 -12.01 -7.24
CA TYR A 50 -8.44 -12.59 -8.58
C TYR A 50 -8.53 -14.12 -8.56
N LYS A 51 -9.38 -14.70 -9.42
CA LYS A 51 -9.42 -16.16 -9.66
C LYS A 51 -9.06 -16.46 -11.12
N ALA A 52 -7.89 -17.08 -11.33
CA ALA A 52 -7.34 -17.42 -12.64
C ALA A 52 -8.11 -18.53 -13.39
N VAL A 53 -8.99 -19.26 -12.70
CA VAL A 53 -9.71 -20.43 -13.24
C VAL A 53 -11.21 -20.13 -13.33
N ALA A 54 -11.85 -20.55 -14.43
CA ALA A 54 -13.29 -20.44 -14.61
C ALA A 54 -14.06 -21.35 -13.64
N GLY A 55 -15.17 -20.85 -13.11
CA GLY A 55 -16.00 -21.53 -12.09
C GLY A 55 -16.48 -20.56 -11.01
N LEU A 56 -17.41 -21.01 -10.17
CA LEU A 56 -17.77 -20.27 -8.95
C LEU A 56 -16.56 -20.23 -7.99
N PRO A 57 -16.47 -19.21 -7.12
CA PRO A 57 -15.57 -19.24 -5.98
C PRO A 57 -16.02 -20.35 -5.01
N ASP A 58 -15.05 -21.04 -4.43
CA ASP A 58 -15.31 -21.93 -3.32
C ASP A 58 -15.64 -21.04 -2.10
N SER A 59 -16.76 -21.31 -1.43
CA SER A 59 -17.13 -20.56 -0.21
C SER A 59 -16.26 -21.03 0.95
N VAL A 60 -15.08 -20.44 1.08
CA VAL A 60 -14.17 -20.68 2.20
C VAL A 60 -14.62 -19.83 3.39
N PRO A 61 -14.66 -20.37 4.63
CA PRO A 61 -14.84 -19.55 5.82
C PRO A 61 -13.71 -18.50 5.94
N PRO A 62 -13.93 -17.36 6.60
CA PRO A 62 -12.88 -16.37 6.83
C PRO A 62 -11.65 -16.99 7.48
N ALA A 63 -10.46 -16.57 7.05
CA ALA A 63 -9.21 -16.93 7.71
C ALA A 63 -9.13 -16.37 9.14
N GLU A 64 -8.17 -16.86 9.92
CA GLU A 64 -7.89 -16.32 11.25
C GLU A 64 -7.52 -14.82 11.17
N GLY A 65 -8.14 -13.98 12.00
CA GLY A 65 -8.01 -12.52 11.97
C GLY A 65 -8.83 -11.78 10.89
N GLU A 66 -9.41 -12.51 9.92
CA GLU A 66 -10.30 -11.96 8.89
C GLU A 66 -11.76 -11.90 9.37
N SER A 67 -12.15 -12.73 10.34
CA SER A 67 -13.52 -12.75 10.88
C SER A 67 -13.89 -11.44 11.57
N GLY A 68 -15.03 -10.86 11.19
CA GLY A 68 -15.53 -9.57 11.66
C GLY A 68 -15.00 -8.35 10.92
N GLN A 69 -14.05 -8.51 9.98
CA GLN A 69 -13.56 -7.40 9.17
C GLN A 69 -14.63 -6.90 8.19
N MET A 70 -14.66 -5.58 7.96
CA MET A 70 -15.58 -4.93 7.01
C MET A 70 -14.82 -4.17 5.94
N TYR A 71 -15.33 -4.24 4.71
CA TYR A 71 -14.76 -3.62 3.52
C TYR A 71 -15.83 -2.85 2.77
N ASP A 72 -15.53 -1.60 2.39
CA ASP A 72 -16.31 -0.94 1.35
C ASP A 72 -15.99 -1.60 0.00
N VAL A 73 -17.01 -1.78 -0.81
CA VAL A 73 -16.88 -2.39 -2.14
C VAL A 73 -16.57 -1.30 -3.16
N LEU A 74 -15.58 -1.57 -4.01
CA LEU A 74 -15.22 -0.74 -5.15
C LEU A 74 -15.64 -1.44 -6.45
N ALA A 75 -16.25 -0.74 -7.39
CA ALA A 75 -16.66 -1.29 -8.69
C ALA A 75 -15.88 -0.63 -9.84
N GLU A 76 -15.51 -1.42 -10.84
CA GLU A 76 -14.92 -0.99 -12.12
C GLU A 76 -15.91 -1.32 -13.28
N PRO A 77 -17.04 -0.60 -13.39
CA PRO A 77 -18.09 -0.92 -14.38
C PRO A 77 -17.67 -0.62 -15.82
N GLU A 78 -16.68 0.24 -16.03
CA GLU A 78 -16.13 0.61 -17.35
C GLU A 78 -15.18 -0.45 -17.94
N GLY A 79 -14.91 -1.53 -17.20
CA GLY A 79 -14.04 -2.62 -17.64
C GLY A 79 -12.55 -2.31 -17.49
N PRO A 80 -11.65 -3.11 -18.12
CA PRO A 80 -10.25 -3.24 -17.70
C PRO A 80 -9.34 -2.01 -17.79
N THR A 81 -9.82 -0.90 -18.36
CA THR A 81 -9.13 0.38 -18.49
C THR A 81 -9.76 1.48 -17.64
N GLY A 82 -10.80 1.16 -16.87
CA GLY A 82 -11.53 2.09 -16.04
C GLY A 82 -10.82 2.41 -14.73
N THR A 83 -11.55 3.03 -13.80
CA THR A 83 -11.13 3.16 -12.41
C THR A 83 -12.15 2.52 -11.48
N PHE A 84 -11.66 1.99 -10.37
CA PHE A 84 -12.48 1.46 -9.30
C PHE A 84 -13.02 2.62 -8.46
N SER A 85 -14.33 2.64 -8.19
CA SER A 85 -14.99 3.67 -7.36
C SER A 85 -15.94 3.02 -6.36
N ARG A 86 -16.23 3.65 -5.22
CA ARG A 86 -17.13 3.07 -4.20
C ARG A 86 -18.52 2.80 -4.78
N SER A 87 -19.00 1.56 -4.67
CA SER A 87 -20.36 1.17 -5.08
C SER A 87 -21.43 1.52 -4.04
N GLY A 88 -21.02 1.94 -2.83
CA GLY A 88 -21.90 2.15 -1.68
C GLY A 88 -22.27 0.86 -0.92
N GLN A 89 -21.81 -0.30 -1.38
CA GLN A 89 -21.98 -1.57 -0.67
C GLN A 89 -20.84 -1.80 0.33
N VAL A 90 -21.12 -2.57 1.38
CA VAL A 90 -20.16 -3.00 2.40
C VAL A 90 -20.26 -4.52 2.55
N PHE A 91 -19.12 -5.22 2.46
CA PHE A 91 -19.04 -6.66 2.72
C PHE A 91 -18.31 -6.90 4.04
N GLY A 92 -18.84 -7.83 4.84
CA GLY A 92 -18.22 -8.26 6.09
C GLY A 92 -17.84 -9.74 6.05
N SER A 93 -16.61 -10.05 6.43
CA SER A 93 -16.10 -11.42 6.52
C SER A 93 -16.66 -12.10 7.77
N PHE A 94 -17.86 -12.70 7.68
CA PHE A 94 -18.53 -13.36 8.82
C PHE A 94 -18.68 -14.88 8.63
N GLY A 95 -19.67 -15.31 7.83
CA GLY A 95 -19.86 -16.72 7.47
C GLY A 95 -19.08 -17.18 6.24
N ALA A 96 -18.62 -16.22 5.44
CA ALA A 96 -17.78 -16.41 4.26
C ALA A 96 -16.80 -15.23 4.16
N ASP A 97 -15.64 -15.45 3.53
CA ASP A 97 -14.66 -14.40 3.26
C ASP A 97 -15.22 -13.36 2.27
N ALA A 98 -15.06 -12.06 2.55
CA ALA A 98 -15.46 -10.96 1.68
C ALA A 98 -14.91 -11.08 0.25
N SER A 99 -13.70 -11.63 0.10
CA SER A 99 -13.07 -11.92 -1.21
C SER A 99 -13.85 -12.96 -2.01
N GLY A 100 -14.39 -13.99 -1.34
CA GLY A 100 -15.25 -15.00 -1.98
C GLY A 100 -16.59 -14.43 -2.42
N MET A 101 -17.17 -13.53 -1.62
CA MET A 101 -18.40 -12.81 -1.97
C MET A 101 -18.20 -11.86 -3.16
N ALA A 102 -17.12 -11.07 -3.15
CA ALA A 102 -16.75 -10.20 -4.27
C ALA A 102 -16.60 -10.99 -5.57
N LEU A 103 -15.74 -12.03 -5.60
CA LEU A 103 -15.55 -12.89 -6.77
C LEU A 103 -16.86 -13.55 -7.26
N SER A 104 -17.81 -13.83 -6.38
CA SER A 104 -19.11 -14.42 -6.75
C SER A 104 -19.99 -13.40 -7.46
N LEU A 105 -19.99 -12.16 -6.99
CA LEU A 105 -20.76 -11.06 -7.55
C LEU A 105 -20.14 -10.51 -8.84
N GLU A 106 -18.82 -10.57 -9.02
CA GLU A 106 -18.18 -10.28 -10.31
C GLU A 106 -18.69 -11.19 -11.43
N ARG A 107 -18.86 -12.48 -11.14
CA ARG A 107 -19.43 -13.46 -12.08
C ARG A 107 -20.90 -13.16 -12.40
N PHE A 108 -21.64 -12.59 -11.46
CA PHE A 108 -23.05 -12.23 -11.64
C PHE A 108 -23.22 -10.92 -12.43
N PHE A 109 -22.43 -9.89 -12.11
CA PHE A 109 -22.55 -8.56 -12.71
C PHE A 109 -21.73 -8.36 -13.98
N GLY A 110 -20.68 -9.16 -14.22
CA GLY A 110 -19.83 -9.05 -15.41
C GLY A 110 -18.75 -7.95 -15.34
N TYR A 111 -18.55 -7.30 -14.19
CA TYR A 111 -17.51 -6.31 -13.95
C TYR A 111 -16.74 -6.61 -12.64
N ARG A 112 -15.58 -5.97 -12.44
CA ARG A 112 -14.69 -6.25 -11.29
C ARG A 112 -15.13 -5.54 -9.99
N LEU A 113 -14.89 -6.19 -8.86
CA LEU A 113 -15.24 -5.74 -7.51
C LEU A 113 -14.01 -5.77 -6.59
N GLY A 114 -13.48 -4.59 -6.32
CA GLY A 114 -12.44 -4.37 -5.32
C GLY A 114 -12.99 -4.30 -3.89
N LEU A 115 -12.10 -4.48 -2.92
CA LEU A 115 -12.37 -4.40 -1.49
C LEU A 115 -11.37 -3.43 -0.84
N ILE A 116 -11.86 -2.47 -0.07
CA ILE A 116 -11.03 -1.56 0.74
C ILE A 116 -11.51 -1.60 2.19
N PRO A 117 -10.63 -1.76 3.21
CA PRO A 117 -11.08 -1.81 4.60
C PRO A 117 -11.88 -0.56 5.00
N GLN A 118 -12.93 -0.73 5.79
CA GLN A 118 -13.64 0.41 6.35
C GLN A 118 -12.70 1.22 7.25
N GLY A 119 -12.72 2.54 7.06
CA GLY A 119 -11.79 3.44 7.75
C GLY A 119 -10.33 3.34 7.27
N ALA A 120 -10.07 2.77 6.08
CA ALA A 120 -8.71 2.70 5.50
C ALA A 120 -7.95 4.02 5.62
N LYS A 121 -6.85 3.97 6.37
CA LYS A 121 -5.98 5.12 6.63
C LYS A 121 -5.15 5.40 5.36
N PRO A 122 -4.94 6.67 5.00
CA PRO A 122 -3.91 7.07 4.04
C PRO A 122 -2.55 6.44 4.38
N ALA A 123 -1.82 6.00 3.36
CA ALA A 123 -0.44 5.56 3.53
C ALA A 123 0.39 6.69 4.14
N PRO A 124 1.29 6.41 5.11
CA PRO A 124 2.17 7.43 5.66
C PRO A 124 3.07 7.99 4.55
N ALA A 125 3.39 9.28 4.64
CA ALA A 125 4.42 9.89 3.78
C ALA A 125 5.74 9.11 3.95
N ALA A 126 6.49 8.91 2.87
CA ALA A 126 7.74 8.20 2.96
C ALA A 126 8.72 9.06 3.75
N THR A 127 9.18 8.53 4.88
CA THR A 127 10.31 9.13 5.59
C THR A 127 11.50 9.13 4.62
N PRO A 128 12.10 10.28 4.29
CA PRO A 128 13.27 10.31 3.42
C PRO A 128 14.35 9.40 3.98
N ALA A 129 14.81 8.45 3.17
CA ALA A 129 15.94 7.62 3.56
C ALA A 129 17.12 8.54 3.90
N PRO A 130 17.83 8.33 5.03
CA PRO A 130 19.00 9.15 5.35
C PRO A 130 19.98 9.05 4.19
N ALA A 131 20.34 10.19 3.62
CA ALA A 131 21.23 10.23 2.46
C ALA A 131 22.56 9.60 2.84
N SER A 132 22.87 8.43 2.26
CA SER A 132 24.19 7.82 2.36
C SER A 132 25.20 8.71 1.66
N SER A 133 25.81 9.61 2.42
CA SER A 133 26.95 10.41 2.00
C SER A 133 28.16 9.49 1.81
N SER A 134 28.28 8.92 0.62
CA SER A 134 29.49 8.27 0.14
C SER A 134 30.62 9.29 0.03
N GLY A 135 31.25 9.58 1.17
CA GLY A 135 32.39 10.46 1.30
C GLY A 135 33.65 9.82 0.72
N THR A 136 33.74 9.76 -0.61
CA THR A 136 34.99 9.43 -1.30
C THR A 136 35.94 10.63 -1.20
N THR A 137 36.73 10.69 -0.13
CA THR A 137 37.79 11.70 0.01
C THR A 137 38.96 11.37 -0.92
N SER A 138 38.82 11.73 -2.18
CA SER A 138 39.96 11.78 -3.12
C SER A 138 40.98 12.80 -2.62
N ALA A 139 42.19 12.34 -2.33
CA ALA A 139 43.27 13.20 -1.87
C ALA A 139 43.67 14.21 -2.95
N ALA A 140 43.68 15.49 -2.60
CA ALA A 140 44.30 16.56 -3.37
C ALA A 140 45.34 17.25 -2.49
N THR A 141 46.62 16.94 -2.73
CA THR A 141 47.75 17.67 -2.15
C THR A 141 47.84 19.08 -2.72
N PRO A 142 47.92 20.09 -1.85
CA PRO A 142 48.93 21.12 -2.02
C PRO A 142 49.73 21.30 -0.73
N SER A 143 51.05 21.12 -0.79
CA SER A 143 51.95 21.55 0.30
C SER A 143 53.01 22.49 -0.28
N GLY A 144 52.75 23.78 -0.11
CA GLY A 144 53.68 24.87 -0.39
C GLY A 144 53.69 25.81 0.81
N SER A 145 54.86 25.90 1.45
CA SER A 145 55.35 26.97 2.35
C SER A 145 54.35 27.82 3.13
N GLY A 146 54.29 27.65 4.46
CA GLY A 146 53.65 28.60 5.38
C GLY A 146 53.93 28.27 6.86
N THR A 147 54.70 29.12 7.53
CA THR A 147 55.11 28.97 8.94
C THR A 147 54.09 29.49 9.96
N THR A 148 54.24 29.09 11.23
CA THR A 148 53.75 29.78 12.47
C THR A 148 52.22 29.87 12.70
N VAL A 149 51.63 29.92 13.93
CA VAL A 149 52.00 29.54 15.33
C VAL A 149 50.72 29.66 16.20
N SER A 150 50.65 28.97 17.37
CA SER A 150 49.69 29.21 18.48
C SER A 150 48.17 29.02 18.24
N SER A 151 47.34 28.76 19.25
CA SER A 151 47.58 28.34 20.65
C SER A 151 46.29 27.71 21.21
N GLY A 152 46.39 26.64 22.00
CA GLY A 152 45.25 26.14 22.78
C GLY A 152 44.96 27.03 23.99
N GLY A 153 43.68 27.18 24.36
CA GLY A 153 43.28 27.93 25.56
C GLY A 153 41.85 28.46 25.50
N SER A 154 40.88 27.69 26.00
CA SER A 154 39.48 28.09 26.14
C SER A 154 39.03 27.98 27.60
N ALA A 155 38.87 29.11 28.31
CA ALA A 155 38.34 29.14 29.68
C ALA A 155 37.82 30.52 30.13
N THR A 156 36.51 30.78 29.92
CA THR A 156 35.54 31.59 30.72
C THR A 156 34.28 31.82 29.86
N PRO A 157 33.08 32.20 30.38
CA PRO A 157 32.70 32.61 31.75
C PRO A 157 31.75 31.55 32.40
N ALA A 158 31.05 31.72 33.53
CA ALA A 158 31.00 32.70 34.64
C ALA A 158 30.38 32.00 35.89
N GLY A 159 30.47 32.62 37.08
CA GLY A 159 29.79 32.18 38.31
C GLY A 159 30.57 32.49 39.57
#